data_AF-A0A9X4AX33-F1
#
_entry.id   AF-A0A9X4AX33-F1
#
_cell.length_a   1.000
_cell.length_b   1.000
_cell.length_c   1.000
_cell.angle_alpha   90.00
_cell.angle_beta   90.00
_cell.angle_gamma   90.00
#
_symmetry.space_group_name_H-M   'P 1'
#
loop_
_entity.id
_entity.type
_entity.pdbx_description
1 polymer ?
#
loop_
_entity_poly.entity_id
_entity_poly.type
_entity_poly.pdbx_seq_one_letter_code
_entity_poly.pdbx_strand_id
1 'polypeptide(L)'
;MHPCPWTLALLSAGSASALDVSIRAFRSYLASTSPDDVRAGVGLHPVDPEFGPHRFALLFQGAEDGLAALGADRALRGSPASERTAVLMFPGLGDHYVNMGLGLYQSEPAFREVVDHAADILQPELGLDLRTVLYPEGVTPAAASPPEGTGKAPKGGIDLRSMLGRSKQKRTPADERLSETRLAQPALFVIEYALARAWQSLGLRVGAMIGYSVGEYVAACLAGVLSFEDSLTLVARRAALIDGLPRGAMLAVALPHEAVVPMLGEHLSLSAINGPELTVVAGPPEAIDALEKRIAAEETPVRRVQTTHAFHSTMMTPMIEPMTKLLAHYTLAPPRIPYISNVTGAPITAAEATDPGYFAAHMCRPVRFAEGLAALMQDPQNLYVEAGPGQTLSSLALAYPRSGAAPERVVLQSMRHVYDAQADRAVLFRALGRLWVAGVVLDRERLPPLPLRLEPEAAPAPAASARPAESGADRAAQTERELAALWAKLLSADEIGPNDHFFELGGNSLVATRLRTRIVKTFRVDLPLTAVYQAPTLREMALTIDALIERGGSEEP
;
A
#
# COMPACT_ATOMS: atom_id res chain seq x y z
N MET A 1 -15.65 18.93 -13.55
CA MET A 1 -15.22 17.86 -12.63
C MET A 1 -16.38 16.88 -12.54
N HIS A 2 -16.26 15.67 -13.10
CA HIS A 2 -17.28 14.64 -12.89
C HIS A 2 -17.18 14.17 -11.44
N PRO A 3 -18.27 14.15 -10.66
CA PRO A 3 -18.23 13.60 -9.31
C PRO A 3 -17.81 12.12 -9.39
N CYS A 4 -16.78 11.77 -8.62
CA CYS A 4 -16.27 10.41 -8.53
C CYS A 4 -17.35 9.49 -7.91
N PRO A 5 -17.78 8.39 -8.56
CA PRO A 5 -19.03 7.70 -8.23
C PRO A 5 -18.94 6.66 -7.09
N TRP A 6 -17.78 6.49 -6.45
CA TRP A 6 -17.59 5.41 -5.47
C TRP A 6 -18.29 5.68 -4.13
N THR A 7 -19.02 4.67 -3.66
CA THR A 7 -19.72 4.64 -2.39
C THR A 7 -19.30 3.42 -1.57
N LEU A 8 -19.01 3.61 -0.27
CA LEU A 8 -18.80 2.54 0.70
C LEU A 8 -19.95 2.53 1.71
N ALA A 9 -20.79 1.50 1.66
CA ALA A 9 -21.85 1.30 2.64
C ALA A 9 -21.36 0.38 3.77
N LEU A 10 -21.56 0.79 5.02
CA LEU A 10 -21.20 0.03 6.24
C LEU A 10 -22.48 -0.32 7.03
N LEU A 11 -22.75 -1.62 7.24
CA LEU A 11 -23.92 -2.14 7.95
C LEU A 11 -23.52 -3.07 9.10
N SER A 12 -23.89 -2.80 10.35
CA SER A 12 -23.66 -3.75 11.47
C SER A 12 -24.96 -4.23 12.10
N ALA A 13 -24.88 -5.37 12.79
CA ALA A 13 -25.97 -5.89 13.61
C ALA A 13 -25.47 -6.76 14.78
N GLY A 14 -26.32 -6.91 15.80
CA GLY A 14 -26.07 -7.77 16.97
C GLY A 14 -26.06 -9.28 16.69
N SER A 15 -26.59 -9.72 15.54
CA SER A 15 -26.58 -11.13 15.12
C SER A 15 -26.45 -11.26 13.60
N ALA A 16 -25.96 -12.41 13.13
CA ALA A 16 -25.84 -12.69 11.68
C ALA A 16 -27.18 -12.61 10.94
N SER A 17 -28.28 -13.09 11.55
CA SER A 17 -29.61 -13.02 10.96
C SER A 17 -30.13 -11.59 10.86
N ALA A 18 -29.87 -10.76 11.87
CA ALA A 18 -30.20 -9.34 11.83
C ALA A 18 -29.38 -8.60 10.75
N LEU A 19 -28.11 -8.95 10.56
CA LEU A 19 -27.29 -8.41 9.48
C LEU A 19 -27.86 -8.76 8.11
N ASP A 20 -28.32 -9.99 7.91
CA ASP A 20 -28.97 -10.41 6.66
C ASP A 20 -30.28 -9.65 6.38
N VAL A 21 -31.04 -9.29 7.42
CA VAL A 21 -32.21 -8.40 7.28
C VAL A 21 -31.77 -7.02 6.80
N SER A 22 -30.73 -6.43 7.40
CA SER A 22 -30.20 -5.13 6.98
C SER A 22 -29.67 -5.14 5.55
N ILE A 23 -28.98 -6.21 5.14
CA ILE A 23 -28.49 -6.37 3.75
C ILE A 23 -29.64 -6.50 2.76
N ARG A 24 -30.72 -7.23 3.10
CA ARG A 24 -31.93 -7.29 2.25
C ARG A 24 -32.60 -5.94 2.11
N ALA A 25 -32.75 -5.20 3.21
CA ALA A 25 -33.30 -3.85 3.16
C ALA A 25 -32.42 -2.90 2.33
N PHE A 26 -31.09 -3.03 2.43
CA PHE A 26 -30.15 -2.28 1.60
C PHE A 26 -30.26 -2.64 0.11
N ARG A 27 -30.46 -3.92 -0.23
CA ARG A 27 -30.78 -4.35 -1.59
C ARG A 27 -32.07 -3.70 -2.09
N SER A 28 -33.14 -3.69 -1.29
CA SER A 28 -34.41 -3.05 -1.67
C SER A 28 -34.23 -1.55 -1.88
N TYR A 29 -33.48 -0.87 -1.01
CA TYR A 29 -33.12 0.55 -1.19
C TYR A 29 -32.43 0.78 -2.53
N LEU A 30 -31.37 0.02 -2.85
CA LEU A 30 -30.66 0.17 -4.13
C LEU A 30 -31.60 -0.07 -5.32
N ALA A 31 -32.49 -1.07 -5.25
CA ALA A 31 -33.46 -1.35 -6.31
C ALA A 31 -34.51 -0.25 -6.51
N SER A 32 -34.84 0.51 -5.46
CA SER A 32 -35.80 1.62 -5.52
C SER A 32 -35.16 2.99 -5.75
N THR A 33 -33.84 3.10 -5.73
CA THR A 33 -33.11 4.37 -5.83
C THR A 33 -32.72 4.66 -7.27
N SER A 34 -32.96 5.89 -7.73
CA SER A 34 -32.46 6.33 -9.04
C SER A 34 -30.93 6.26 -9.07
N PRO A 35 -30.28 5.89 -10.20
CA PRO A 35 -28.82 5.85 -10.30
C PRO A 35 -28.13 7.15 -9.82
N ASP A 36 -28.76 8.30 -10.04
CA ASP A 36 -28.23 9.63 -9.69
C ASP A 36 -28.42 10.02 -8.20
N ASP A 37 -29.27 9.30 -7.45
CA ASP A 37 -29.61 9.63 -6.06
C ASP A 37 -28.66 8.98 -5.03
N VAL A 38 -27.79 8.07 -5.47
CA VAL A 38 -26.76 7.47 -4.61
C VAL A 38 -25.62 8.47 -4.42
N ARG A 39 -25.52 9.04 -3.22
CA ARG A 39 -24.41 9.94 -2.86
C ARG A 39 -23.11 9.16 -2.73
N ALA A 40 -22.11 9.54 -3.53
CA ALA A 40 -20.75 9.05 -3.39
C ALA A 40 -20.13 9.43 -2.03
N GLY A 41 -19.38 8.53 -1.43
CA GLY A 41 -18.78 8.70 -0.10
C GLY A 41 -18.91 7.45 0.78
N VAL A 42 -18.62 7.58 2.07
CA VAL A 42 -18.80 6.51 3.05
C VAL A 42 -20.09 6.76 3.82
N GLY A 43 -20.92 5.74 4.02
CA GLY A 43 -22.14 5.85 4.81
C GLY A 43 -22.29 4.73 5.82
N LEU A 44 -22.82 5.07 7.00
CA LEU A 44 -23.11 4.13 8.09
C LEU A 44 -24.61 3.91 8.28
N HIS A 45 -25.04 2.65 8.43
CA HIS A 45 -26.41 2.33 8.77
C HIS A 45 -26.78 2.73 10.21
N PRO A 46 -27.89 3.45 10.45
CA PRO A 46 -28.15 4.13 11.73
C PRO A 46 -28.65 3.22 12.88
N VAL A 47 -28.91 1.93 12.64
CA VAL A 47 -29.71 1.09 13.55
C VAL A 47 -28.91 0.48 14.70
N ASP A 48 -27.59 0.63 14.71
CA ASP A 48 -26.74 -0.02 15.71
C ASP A 48 -25.92 1.02 16.47
N PRO A 49 -26.24 1.33 17.75
CA PRO A 49 -25.52 2.33 18.55
C PRO A 49 -24.12 1.87 19.01
N GLU A 50 -23.76 0.60 18.90
CA GLU A 50 -22.50 0.06 19.43
C GLU A 50 -21.59 -0.61 18.38
N PHE A 51 -21.93 -0.55 17.08
CA PHE A 51 -21.26 -1.33 16.03
C PHE A 51 -21.20 -2.82 16.38
N GLY A 52 -22.36 -3.46 16.36
CA GLY A 52 -22.56 -4.87 16.62
C GLY A 52 -21.54 -5.77 15.90
N PRO A 53 -21.27 -6.94 16.48
CA PRO A 53 -20.16 -7.79 16.09
C PRO A 53 -20.28 -8.31 14.66
N HIS A 54 -21.47 -8.34 14.04
CA HIS A 54 -21.62 -8.76 12.66
C HIS A 54 -21.62 -7.55 11.74
N ARG A 55 -20.63 -7.49 10.84
CA ARG A 55 -20.34 -6.32 10.01
C ARG A 55 -20.35 -6.67 8.52
N PHE A 56 -20.93 -5.80 7.71
CA PHE A 56 -20.98 -5.88 6.24
C PHE A 56 -20.58 -4.58 5.56
N ALA A 57 -19.62 -4.63 4.63
CA ALA A 57 -19.18 -3.47 3.87
C ALA A 57 -19.35 -3.73 2.36
N LEU A 58 -19.85 -2.73 1.62
CA LEU A 58 -20.00 -2.83 0.16
C LEU A 58 -19.41 -1.61 -0.52
N LEU A 59 -18.49 -1.83 -1.46
CA LEU A 59 -17.94 -0.80 -2.33
C LEU A 59 -18.57 -0.87 -3.74
N PHE A 60 -19.17 0.22 -4.21
CA PHE A 60 -19.93 0.24 -5.46
C PHE A 60 -20.07 1.64 -6.08
N GLN A 61 -20.59 1.72 -7.31
CA GLN A 61 -20.78 2.94 -8.12
C GLN A 61 -22.25 3.10 -8.56
N GLY A 62 -23.05 3.85 -7.80
CA GLY A 62 -24.47 4.03 -8.12
C GLY A 62 -25.32 2.78 -7.89
N ALA A 63 -26.63 2.90 -8.08
CA ALA A 63 -27.59 1.87 -7.67
C ALA A 63 -27.43 0.51 -8.38
N GLU A 64 -27.28 0.53 -9.70
CA GLU A 64 -27.18 -0.68 -10.54
C GLU A 64 -25.93 -1.51 -10.21
N ASP A 65 -24.77 -0.85 -10.14
CA ASP A 65 -23.52 -1.51 -9.75
C ASP A 65 -23.59 -2.02 -8.30
N GLY A 66 -24.26 -1.29 -7.39
CA GLY A 66 -24.49 -1.73 -6.02
C GLY A 66 -25.26 -3.05 -5.94
N LEU A 67 -26.30 -3.22 -6.76
CA LEU A 67 -27.06 -4.47 -6.83
C LEU A 67 -26.21 -5.63 -7.35
N ALA A 68 -25.38 -5.39 -8.36
CA ALA A 68 -24.44 -6.38 -8.86
C ALA A 68 -23.36 -6.72 -7.83
N ALA A 69 -22.85 -5.72 -7.12
CA ALA A 69 -21.77 -5.85 -6.13
C ALA A 69 -22.18 -6.68 -4.90
N LEU A 70 -23.46 -6.70 -4.53
CA LEU A 70 -23.98 -7.49 -3.40
C LEU A 70 -23.74 -9.00 -3.52
N GLY A 71 -23.51 -9.51 -4.74
CA GLY A 71 -23.15 -10.90 -5.00
C GLY A 71 -21.70 -11.13 -5.41
N ALA A 72 -20.86 -10.08 -5.37
CA ALA A 72 -19.47 -10.09 -5.84
C ALA A 72 -18.45 -9.99 -4.69
N ASP A 73 -17.17 -10.06 -5.03
CA ASP A 73 -16.00 -9.90 -4.15
C ASP A 73 -15.90 -8.52 -3.45
N ARG A 74 -16.70 -7.55 -3.90
CA ARG A 74 -16.80 -6.21 -3.31
C ARG A 74 -17.68 -6.14 -2.06
N ALA A 75 -18.38 -7.23 -1.75
CA ALA A 75 -19.16 -7.42 -0.54
C ALA A 75 -18.33 -8.11 0.55
N LEU A 76 -17.95 -7.37 1.58
CA LEU A 76 -17.15 -7.86 2.69
C LEU A 76 -18.05 -8.18 3.89
N ARG A 77 -17.80 -9.30 4.56
CA ARG A 77 -18.44 -9.66 5.83
C ARG A 77 -17.37 -9.96 6.86
N GLY A 78 -17.63 -9.60 8.11
CA GLY A 78 -16.77 -9.94 9.23
C GLY A 78 -17.56 -10.08 10.52
N SER A 79 -17.00 -10.87 11.44
CA SER A 79 -17.53 -11.05 12.79
C SER A 79 -16.42 -10.89 13.83
N PRO A 80 -15.81 -9.70 13.96
CA PRO A 80 -14.67 -9.49 14.84
C PRO A 80 -15.00 -9.87 16.29
N ALA A 81 -14.13 -10.68 16.90
CA ALA A 81 -14.28 -11.11 18.29
C ALA A 81 -13.93 -10.00 19.30
N SER A 82 -13.15 -9.00 18.87
CA SER A 82 -12.69 -7.87 19.68
C SER A 82 -12.45 -6.66 18.79
N GLU A 83 -12.43 -5.48 19.42
CA GLU A 83 -11.97 -4.25 18.76
C GLU A 83 -10.50 -4.36 18.39
N ARG A 84 -10.16 -3.83 17.21
CA ARG A 84 -8.80 -3.85 16.66
C ARG A 84 -8.26 -2.45 16.42
N THR A 85 -6.94 -2.36 16.40
CA THR A 85 -6.22 -1.10 16.30
C THR A 85 -5.56 -0.97 14.93
N ALA A 86 -5.75 0.17 14.27
CA ALA A 86 -5.03 0.46 13.04
C ALA A 86 -3.63 1.01 13.35
N VAL A 87 -2.63 0.41 12.72
CA VAL A 87 -1.23 0.84 12.71
C VAL A 87 -0.91 1.39 11.33
N LEU A 88 -0.54 2.68 11.24
CA LEU A 88 -0.12 3.26 9.97
C LEU A 88 1.37 3.01 9.73
N MET A 89 1.70 2.52 8.53
CA MET A 89 3.05 2.34 8.05
C MET A 89 3.33 3.37 6.96
N PHE A 90 4.33 4.24 7.16
CA PHE A 90 4.69 5.30 6.21
C PHE A 90 5.93 4.88 5.41
N PRO A 91 5.83 4.67 4.08
CA PRO A 91 6.96 4.23 3.28
C PRO A 91 8.11 5.24 3.22
N GLY A 92 9.21 4.81 2.61
CA GLY A 92 10.36 5.66 2.30
C GLY A 92 10.41 5.98 0.81
N LEU A 93 11.52 6.59 0.38
CA LEU A 93 11.78 6.78 -1.04
C LEU A 93 11.94 5.43 -1.75
N GLY A 94 11.36 5.32 -2.96
CA GLY A 94 11.55 4.17 -3.84
C GLY A 94 10.33 3.87 -4.72
N ASP A 95 9.13 4.00 -4.15
CA ASP A 95 7.88 3.63 -4.83
C ASP A 95 7.04 4.84 -5.27
N HIS A 96 7.53 6.07 -5.05
CA HIS A 96 6.84 7.28 -5.50
C HIS A 96 6.81 7.39 -7.03
N TYR A 97 5.71 7.94 -7.55
CA TYR A 97 5.50 8.10 -8.98
C TYR A 97 4.70 9.36 -9.29
N VAL A 98 4.89 9.93 -10.48
CA VAL A 98 4.13 11.10 -10.92
C VAL A 98 2.64 10.76 -10.98
N ASN A 99 1.78 11.69 -10.55
CA ASN A 99 0.34 11.49 -10.37
C ASN A 99 -0.05 10.51 -9.26
N MET A 100 0.84 10.24 -8.29
CA MET A 100 0.46 9.53 -7.08
C MET A 100 -0.64 10.27 -6.30
N GLY A 101 -1.72 9.56 -5.97
CA GLY A 101 -2.87 10.13 -5.26
C GLY A 101 -3.66 11.20 -6.03
N LEU A 102 -3.46 11.37 -7.35
CA LEU A 102 -4.17 12.38 -8.14
C LEU A 102 -5.71 12.22 -8.05
N GLY A 103 -6.21 10.98 -8.04
CA GLY A 103 -7.64 10.71 -7.87
C GLY A 103 -8.15 11.15 -6.50
N LEU A 104 -7.34 11.02 -5.44
CA LEU A 104 -7.68 11.51 -4.10
C LEU A 104 -7.63 13.03 -4.04
N TYR A 105 -6.61 13.66 -4.62
CA TYR A 105 -6.54 15.12 -4.73
C TYR A 105 -7.79 15.71 -5.42
N GLN A 106 -8.31 15.02 -6.43
CA GLN A 106 -9.53 15.44 -7.13
C GLN A 106 -10.82 15.16 -6.34
N SER A 107 -10.89 14.06 -5.59
CA SER A 107 -12.16 13.56 -5.02
C SER A 107 -12.31 13.65 -3.50
N GLU A 108 -11.22 13.78 -2.75
CA GLU A 108 -11.19 13.78 -1.28
C GLU A 108 -10.76 15.16 -0.72
N PRO A 109 -11.69 15.95 -0.15
CA PRO A 109 -11.39 17.29 0.36
C PRO A 109 -10.27 17.32 1.41
N ALA A 110 -10.29 16.41 2.39
CA ALA A 110 -9.27 16.36 3.44
C ALA A 110 -7.86 16.08 2.90
N PHE A 111 -7.76 15.33 1.79
CA PHE A 111 -6.49 15.09 1.10
C PHE A 111 -6.04 16.34 0.35
N ARG A 112 -6.95 16.94 -0.44
CA ARG A 112 -6.67 18.12 -1.26
C ARG A 112 -6.24 19.32 -0.41
N GLU A 113 -6.95 19.61 0.68
CA GLU A 113 -6.64 20.73 1.57
C GLU A 113 -5.22 20.64 2.13
N VAL A 114 -4.76 19.43 2.48
CA VAL A 114 -3.38 19.20 2.93
C VAL A 114 -2.38 19.47 1.81
N VAL A 115 -2.63 18.95 0.61
CA VAL A 115 -1.71 19.12 -0.53
C VAL A 115 -1.60 20.59 -0.91
N ASP A 116 -2.72 21.31 -0.96
CA ASP A 116 -2.75 22.74 -1.25
C ASP A 116 -2.00 23.55 -0.19
N HIS A 117 -2.31 23.33 1.09
CA HIS A 117 -1.63 24.03 2.19
C HIS A 117 -0.13 23.73 2.23
N ALA A 118 0.26 22.48 2.01
CA ALA A 118 1.67 22.10 1.96
C ALA A 118 2.41 22.74 0.79
N ALA A 119 1.76 22.84 -0.38
CA ALA A 119 2.35 23.49 -1.55
C ALA A 119 2.66 24.96 -1.27
N ASP A 120 1.76 25.68 -0.59
CA ASP A 120 1.95 27.08 -0.21
C ASP A 120 3.12 27.24 0.78
N ILE A 121 3.24 26.36 1.78
CA ILE A 121 4.35 26.36 2.75
C ILE A 121 5.69 26.03 2.08
N LEU A 122 5.71 25.06 1.18
CA LEU A 122 6.92 24.56 0.55
C LEU A 122 7.42 25.44 -0.59
N GLN A 123 6.57 26.27 -1.19
CA GLN A 123 6.94 27.15 -2.31
C GLN A 123 8.21 27.99 -2.04
N PRO A 124 8.37 28.71 -0.91
CA PRO A 124 9.61 29.44 -0.62
C PRO A 124 10.84 28.55 -0.41
N GLU A 125 10.66 27.32 0.07
CA GLU A 125 11.77 26.38 0.33
C GLU A 125 12.23 25.67 -0.95
N LEU A 126 11.30 25.37 -1.87
CA LEU A 126 11.56 24.63 -3.10
C LEU A 126 11.84 25.54 -4.31
N GLY A 127 11.43 26.81 -4.24
CA GLY A 127 11.50 27.75 -5.35
C GLY A 127 10.51 27.44 -6.49
N LEU A 128 9.50 26.59 -6.22
CA LEU A 128 8.48 26.17 -7.18
C LEU A 128 7.23 25.68 -6.45
N ASP A 129 6.10 25.63 -7.15
CA ASP A 129 4.89 24.97 -6.65
C ASP A 129 5.03 23.45 -6.79
N LEU A 130 5.03 22.74 -5.67
CA LEU A 130 5.18 21.28 -5.59
C LEU A 130 4.10 20.54 -6.40
N ARG A 131 2.89 21.10 -6.54
CA ARG A 131 1.80 20.49 -7.33
C ARG A 131 2.19 20.31 -8.79
N THR A 132 3.05 21.18 -9.34
CA THR A 132 3.55 21.05 -10.72
C THR A 132 4.53 19.88 -10.90
N VAL A 133 5.07 19.35 -9.80
CA VAL A 133 5.93 18.17 -9.77
C VAL A 133 5.10 16.90 -9.53
N LEU A 134 4.13 16.97 -8.61
CA LEU A 134 3.23 15.85 -8.31
C LEU A 134 2.25 15.57 -9.46
N TYR A 135 1.69 16.63 -10.04
CA TYR A 135 0.58 16.60 -11.02
C TYR A 135 0.90 17.45 -12.26
N PRO A 136 1.97 17.14 -13.01
CA PRO A 136 2.34 17.89 -14.20
C PRO A 136 1.27 17.75 -15.30
N GLU A 137 0.93 18.86 -15.94
CA GLU A 137 -0.01 18.88 -17.06
C GLU A 137 0.48 18.04 -18.24
N GLY A 138 -0.46 17.36 -18.92
CA GLY A 138 -0.15 16.57 -20.12
C GLY A 138 0.59 15.25 -19.87
N VAL A 139 0.89 14.89 -18.62
CA VAL A 139 1.47 13.58 -18.28
C VAL A 139 0.35 12.64 -17.86
N THR A 140 0.04 11.64 -18.70
CA THR A 140 -0.92 10.58 -18.35
C THR A 140 -0.30 9.63 -17.31
N PRO A 141 -1.09 9.18 -16.32
CA PRO A 141 -0.63 8.14 -15.40
C PRO A 141 -0.14 6.89 -16.15
N ALA A 142 0.92 6.25 -15.67
CA ALA A 142 1.51 5.08 -16.33
C ALA A 142 0.52 3.92 -16.55
N ALA A 143 -0.44 3.72 -15.63
CA ALA A 143 -1.51 2.73 -15.79
C ALA A 143 -2.57 3.11 -16.85
N ALA A 144 -2.61 4.38 -17.29
CA ALA A 144 -3.54 4.90 -18.28
C ALA A 144 -2.91 5.06 -19.68
N SER A 145 -1.58 4.95 -19.82
CA SER A 145 -0.90 5.06 -21.11
C SER A 145 -0.99 3.74 -21.89
N PRO A 146 -1.61 3.71 -23.09
CA PRO A 146 -1.44 2.58 -23.99
C PRO A 146 0.04 2.48 -24.41
N PRO A 147 0.61 1.28 -24.61
CA PRO A 147 1.99 1.16 -25.08
C PRO A 147 2.12 1.83 -26.45
N GLU A 148 2.90 2.92 -26.53
CA GLU A 148 3.10 3.67 -27.77
C GLU A 148 4.03 2.93 -28.74
N GLY A 149 3.57 2.81 -30.00
CA GLY A 149 4.45 2.70 -31.17
C GLY A 149 4.55 1.35 -31.89
N THR A 150 3.50 0.96 -32.62
CA THR A 150 3.51 0.72 -34.08
C THR A 150 2.07 0.42 -34.52
N GLY A 151 1.64 0.93 -35.68
CA GLY A 151 0.32 0.68 -36.26
C GLY A 151 0.09 -0.75 -36.74
N LYS A 152 0.48 -1.75 -35.94
CA LYS A 152 0.22 -3.18 -36.09
C LYS A 152 -0.04 -3.74 -34.69
N ALA A 153 -1.09 -4.54 -34.54
CA ALA A 153 -1.34 -5.28 -33.30
C ALA A 153 -0.05 -6.01 -32.86
N PRO A 154 0.42 -5.82 -31.61
CA PRO A 154 1.68 -6.39 -31.18
C PRO A 154 1.55 -7.92 -31.06
N LYS A 155 2.50 -8.65 -31.65
CA LYS A 155 2.81 -10.00 -31.17
C LYS A 155 3.25 -9.84 -29.72
N GLY A 156 2.41 -10.35 -28.81
CA GLY A 156 2.56 -10.18 -27.36
C GLY A 156 3.95 -10.56 -26.88
N GLY A 157 4.61 -9.63 -26.22
CA GLY A 157 5.92 -9.83 -25.61
C GLY A 157 6.35 -8.57 -24.90
N ILE A 158 6.14 -8.52 -23.59
CA ILE A 158 6.64 -7.44 -22.72
C ILE A 158 8.08 -7.80 -22.33
N ASP A 159 8.96 -6.79 -22.35
CA ASP A 159 10.36 -6.88 -21.94
C ASP A 159 10.46 -7.17 -20.43
N LEU A 160 10.55 -8.45 -20.08
CA LEU A 160 10.67 -9.02 -18.72
C LEU A 160 11.78 -8.38 -17.88
N ARG A 161 12.79 -7.79 -18.52
CA ARG A 161 13.84 -7.10 -17.79
C ARG A 161 13.24 -5.91 -17.04
N SER A 162 12.27 -5.19 -17.61
CA SER A 162 11.84 -3.88 -17.09
C SER A 162 11.16 -3.97 -15.74
N MET A 163 10.30 -4.97 -15.59
CA MET A 163 9.53 -5.25 -14.38
C MET A 163 10.34 -5.89 -13.25
N LEU A 164 11.47 -6.55 -13.59
CA LEU A 164 12.43 -7.06 -12.59
C LEU A 164 13.44 -5.98 -12.14
N GLY A 165 13.25 -4.72 -12.54
CA GLY A 165 14.23 -3.65 -12.38
C GLY A 165 15.51 -3.86 -13.21
N ARG A 166 15.50 -4.80 -14.16
CA ARG A 166 16.61 -5.15 -15.06
C ARG A 166 16.51 -4.50 -16.44
N SER A 167 15.41 -3.84 -16.76
CA SER A 167 15.31 -2.92 -17.89
C SER A 167 14.87 -1.58 -17.36
N LYS A 168 15.60 -0.58 -17.81
CA LYS A 168 15.29 0.82 -17.57
C LYS A 168 14.00 1.09 -18.33
N GLN A 169 12.83 0.93 -17.68
CA GLN A 169 11.64 1.60 -18.19
C GLN A 169 12.04 3.08 -18.28
N LYS A 170 11.96 3.64 -19.49
CA LYS A 170 12.52 4.96 -19.78
C LYS A 170 11.74 5.96 -18.95
N ARG A 171 12.30 6.36 -17.81
CA ARG A 171 11.68 7.31 -16.90
C ARG A 171 11.36 8.56 -17.70
N THR A 172 10.16 9.07 -17.53
CA THR A 172 9.83 10.33 -18.16
C THR A 172 10.68 11.43 -17.50
N PRO A 173 10.94 12.56 -18.17
CA PRO A 173 11.58 13.70 -17.52
C PRO A 173 10.86 14.14 -16.22
N ALA A 174 9.53 13.94 -16.15
CA ALA A 174 8.76 14.19 -14.94
C ALA A 174 9.10 13.20 -13.80
N ASP A 175 9.24 11.91 -14.10
CA ASP A 175 9.65 10.90 -13.10
C ASP A 175 11.08 11.16 -12.60
N GLU A 176 11.99 11.54 -13.50
CA GLU A 176 13.36 11.91 -13.13
C GLU A 176 13.39 13.12 -12.21
N ARG A 177 12.62 14.16 -12.55
CA ARG A 177 12.46 15.37 -11.73
C ARG A 177 11.89 15.05 -10.35
N LEU A 178 10.81 14.27 -10.26
CA LEU A 178 10.22 13.87 -8.98
C LEU A 178 11.21 13.08 -8.10
N SER A 179 12.17 12.39 -8.72
CA SER A 179 13.15 11.55 -8.00
C SER A 179 14.35 12.30 -7.45
N GLU A 180 14.50 13.58 -7.79
CA GLU A 180 15.51 14.43 -7.14
C GLU A 180 15.21 14.49 -5.64
N THR A 181 16.19 14.19 -4.79
CA THR A 181 16.00 14.05 -3.34
C THR A 181 15.29 15.26 -2.73
N ARG A 182 15.69 16.46 -3.16
CA ARG A 182 15.13 17.75 -2.76
C ARG A 182 13.62 17.90 -3.03
N LEU A 183 13.08 17.17 -4.01
CA LEU A 183 11.66 17.16 -4.37
C LEU A 183 10.95 15.91 -3.84
N ALA A 184 11.60 14.75 -3.93
CA ALA A 184 11.02 13.46 -3.58
C ALA A 184 10.65 13.36 -2.09
N GLN A 185 11.51 13.86 -1.18
CA GLN A 185 11.24 13.77 0.26
C GLN A 185 10.04 14.64 0.69
N PRO A 186 9.96 15.94 0.32
CA PRO A 186 8.78 16.74 0.61
C PRO A 186 7.52 16.21 -0.10
N ALA A 187 7.63 15.80 -1.36
CA ALA A 187 6.52 15.21 -2.10
C ALA A 187 5.94 13.98 -1.39
N LEU A 188 6.81 13.06 -0.95
CA LEU A 188 6.40 11.86 -0.24
C LEU A 188 5.75 12.21 1.11
N PHE A 189 6.38 13.08 1.91
CA PHE A 189 5.83 13.54 3.18
C PHE A 189 4.41 14.09 3.02
N VAL A 190 4.19 14.94 2.01
CA VAL A 190 2.88 15.55 1.74
C VAL A 190 1.82 14.49 1.43
N ILE A 191 2.13 13.53 0.55
CA ILE A 191 1.19 12.47 0.17
C ILE A 191 0.86 11.57 1.36
N GLU A 192 1.87 11.15 2.12
CA GLU A 192 1.70 10.27 3.29
C GLU A 192 0.88 10.96 4.39
N TYR A 193 1.20 12.23 4.70
CA TYR A 193 0.42 13.01 5.66
C TYR A 193 -1.01 13.25 5.15
N ALA A 194 -1.20 13.58 3.87
CA ALA A 194 -2.54 13.76 3.28
C ALA A 194 -3.38 12.47 3.34
N LEU A 195 -2.78 11.30 3.13
CA LEU A 195 -3.45 10.00 3.32
C LEU A 195 -3.85 9.79 4.78
N ALA A 196 -2.96 10.07 5.73
CA ALA A 196 -3.28 9.95 7.16
C ALA A 196 -4.44 10.89 7.56
N ARG A 197 -4.47 12.11 7.03
CA ARG A 197 -5.58 13.06 7.23
C ARG A 197 -6.87 12.60 6.57
N ALA A 198 -6.81 12.00 5.38
CA ALA A 198 -7.96 11.38 4.73
C ALA A 198 -8.53 10.25 5.61
N TRP A 199 -7.68 9.34 6.11
CA TRP A 199 -8.08 8.29 7.05
C TRP A 199 -8.76 8.85 8.31
N GLN A 200 -8.18 9.87 8.94
CA GLN A 200 -8.77 10.53 10.11
C GLN A 200 -10.12 11.18 9.78
N SER A 201 -10.26 11.76 8.57
CA SER A 201 -11.53 12.34 8.12
C SER A 201 -12.62 11.28 7.91
N LEU A 202 -12.24 10.05 7.59
CA LEU A 202 -13.11 8.87 7.46
C LEU A 202 -13.34 8.14 8.79
N GLY A 203 -12.94 8.74 9.91
CA GLY A 203 -13.16 8.20 11.25
C GLY A 203 -12.12 7.19 11.73
N LEU A 204 -11.07 6.90 10.96
CA LEU A 204 -10.05 5.97 11.43
C LEU A 204 -9.29 6.55 12.63
N ARG A 205 -9.27 5.82 13.74
CA ARG A 205 -8.41 6.10 14.89
C ARG A 205 -7.11 5.31 14.76
N VAL A 206 -5.99 6.02 14.73
CA VAL A 206 -4.65 5.45 14.64
C VAL A 206 -4.14 5.16 16.05
N GLY A 207 -3.78 3.91 16.35
CA GLY A 207 -3.27 3.55 17.67
C GLY A 207 -1.75 3.48 17.76
N ALA A 208 -1.07 3.21 16.65
CA ALA A 208 0.39 3.30 16.56
C ALA A 208 0.83 3.61 15.12
N MET A 209 2.10 3.99 14.97
CA MET A 209 2.69 4.28 13.66
C MET A 209 4.10 3.72 13.54
N ILE A 210 4.54 3.45 12.32
CA ILE A 210 5.94 3.20 12.00
C ILE A 210 6.25 3.84 10.65
N GLY A 211 7.27 4.68 10.61
CA GLY A 211 7.78 5.22 9.36
C GLY A 211 8.99 4.45 8.88
N TYR A 212 9.26 4.44 7.58
CA TYR A 212 10.49 3.91 7.02
C TYR A 212 11.37 5.07 6.55
N SER A 213 12.49 5.29 7.21
CA SER A 213 13.39 6.41 6.93
C SER A 213 12.65 7.75 7.03
N VAL A 214 12.50 8.48 5.92
CA VAL A 214 11.79 9.77 5.87
C VAL A 214 10.34 9.67 6.36
N GLY A 215 9.67 8.52 6.21
CA GLY A 215 8.32 8.30 6.75
C GLY A 215 8.25 8.43 8.27
N GLU A 216 9.37 8.32 9.00
CA GLU A 216 9.39 8.55 10.45
C GLU A 216 9.11 10.02 10.80
N TYR A 217 9.46 10.96 9.91
CA TYR A 217 9.11 12.38 10.09
C TYR A 217 7.60 12.60 9.96
N VAL A 218 6.90 11.81 9.12
CA VAL A 218 5.43 11.84 9.04
C VAL A 218 4.82 11.31 10.33
N ALA A 219 5.33 10.20 10.86
CA ALA A 219 4.90 9.65 12.15
C ALA A 219 5.14 10.65 13.31
N ALA A 220 6.31 11.28 13.37
CA ALA A 220 6.65 12.29 14.38
C ALA A 220 5.72 13.51 14.30
N CYS A 221 5.44 14.00 13.08
CA CYS A 221 4.51 15.10 12.84
C CYS A 221 3.08 14.76 13.30
N LEU A 222 2.54 13.61 12.88
CA LEU A 222 1.20 13.16 13.28
C LEU A 222 1.09 12.90 14.78
N ALA A 223 2.18 12.45 15.42
CA ALA A 223 2.26 12.31 16.87
C ALA A 223 2.35 13.67 17.60
N GLY A 224 2.58 14.77 16.88
CA GLY A 224 2.69 16.11 17.43
C GLY A 224 4.06 16.46 18.00
N VAL A 225 5.11 15.72 17.62
CA VAL A 225 6.50 16.04 18.00
C VAL A 225 6.94 17.36 17.38
N LEU A 226 6.54 17.58 16.13
CA LEU A 226 6.69 18.83 15.38
C LEU A 226 5.32 19.24 14.84
N SER A 227 5.13 20.54 14.61
CA SER A 227 3.96 21.03 13.88
C SER A 227 4.01 20.56 12.42
N PHE A 228 2.87 20.67 11.72
CA PHE A 228 2.81 20.30 10.30
C PHE A 228 3.70 21.20 9.44
N GLU A 229 3.62 22.50 9.69
CA GLU A 229 4.38 23.55 9.03
C GLU A 229 5.89 23.36 9.25
N ASP A 230 6.31 23.17 10.50
CA ASP A 230 7.72 22.96 10.84
C ASP A 230 8.27 21.68 10.24
N SER A 231 7.47 20.60 10.23
CA SER A 231 7.87 19.32 9.65
C SER A 231 8.10 19.44 8.14
N LEU A 232 7.24 20.16 7.42
CA LEU A 232 7.40 20.39 5.98
C LEU A 232 8.69 21.16 5.68
N THR A 233 8.90 22.27 6.38
CA THR A 233 10.10 23.09 6.23
C THR A 233 11.37 22.32 6.60
N LEU A 234 11.33 21.56 7.70
CA LEU A 234 12.43 20.71 8.14
C LEU A 234 12.78 19.65 7.09
N VAL A 235 11.78 18.93 6.56
CA VAL A 235 12.00 17.89 5.54
C VAL A 235 12.53 18.49 4.24
N ALA A 236 12.03 19.65 3.81
CA ALA A 236 12.54 20.34 2.63
C ALA A 236 14.00 20.77 2.77
N ARG A 237 14.34 21.42 3.89
CA ARG A 237 15.71 21.86 4.18
C ARG A 237 16.66 20.68 4.38
N ARG A 238 16.22 19.62 5.07
CA ARG A 238 16.95 18.35 5.17
C ARG A 238 17.26 17.78 3.80
N ALA A 239 16.27 17.72 2.92
CA ALA A 239 16.42 17.18 1.59
C ALA A 239 17.40 18.00 0.74
N ALA A 240 17.34 19.34 0.82
CA ALA A 240 18.27 20.23 0.16
C ALA A 240 19.71 20.07 0.66
N LEU A 241 19.90 19.91 1.97
CA LEU A 241 21.22 19.68 2.55
C LEU A 241 21.81 18.34 2.09
N ILE A 242 21.00 17.27 2.08
CA ILE A 242 21.43 15.95 1.60
C ILE A 242 21.82 16.00 0.14
N ASP A 243 21.09 16.76 -0.69
CA ASP A 243 21.36 16.87 -2.13
C ASP A 243 22.76 17.45 -2.43
N GLY A 244 23.34 18.18 -1.48
CA GLY A 244 24.72 18.69 -1.55
C GLY A 244 25.82 17.68 -1.17
N LEU A 245 25.47 16.47 -0.72
CA LEU A 245 26.44 15.45 -0.34
C LEU A 245 26.98 14.66 -1.55
N PRO A 246 28.12 13.96 -1.40
CA PRO A 246 28.57 13.01 -2.40
C PRO A 246 27.53 11.93 -2.70
N ARG A 247 27.38 11.61 -3.98
CA ARG A 247 26.52 10.50 -4.43
C ARG A 247 27.01 9.18 -3.85
N GLY A 248 26.07 8.27 -3.63
CA GLY A 248 26.35 6.93 -3.10
C GLY A 248 25.43 5.89 -3.75
N ALA A 249 25.60 4.64 -3.34
CA ALA A 249 24.76 3.54 -3.81
C ALA A 249 24.27 2.69 -2.64
N MET A 250 23.20 1.94 -2.91
CA MET A 250 22.57 1.04 -1.95
C MET A 250 22.21 -0.30 -2.60
N LEU A 251 22.35 -1.38 -1.84
CA LEU A 251 22.13 -2.75 -2.30
C LEU A 251 21.29 -3.51 -1.27
N ALA A 252 20.13 -4.01 -1.70
CA ALA A 252 19.36 -4.99 -0.96
C ALA A 252 19.96 -6.38 -1.19
N VAL A 253 20.19 -7.10 -0.11
CA VAL A 253 20.82 -8.43 -0.06
C VAL A 253 19.85 -9.39 0.63
N ALA A 254 19.56 -10.51 -0.02
CA ALA A 254 18.69 -11.55 0.52
C ALA A 254 19.43 -12.43 1.55
N LEU A 255 19.95 -11.81 2.61
CA LEU A 255 20.66 -12.45 3.72
C LEU A 255 20.30 -11.80 5.07
N PRO A 256 20.40 -12.55 6.18
CA PRO A 256 20.34 -12.00 7.54
C PRO A 256 21.48 -11.00 7.77
N HIS A 257 21.20 -9.95 8.55
CA HIS A 257 22.16 -8.87 8.78
C HIS A 257 23.44 -9.37 9.48
N GLU A 258 23.34 -10.41 10.30
CA GLU A 258 24.45 -11.07 10.99
C GLU A 258 25.45 -11.69 10.00
N ALA A 259 24.97 -12.18 8.85
CA ALA A 259 25.83 -12.69 7.78
C ALA A 259 26.42 -11.56 6.93
N VAL A 260 25.71 -10.43 6.79
CA VAL A 260 26.15 -9.29 5.98
C VAL A 260 27.17 -8.41 6.72
N VAL A 261 27.02 -8.22 8.03
CA VAL A 261 27.91 -7.35 8.84
C VAL A 261 29.40 -7.68 8.67
N PRO A 262 29.85 -8.95 8.72
CA PRO A 262 31.25 -9.31 8.47
C PRO A 262 31.76 -8.93 7.08
N MET A 263 30.87 -8.71 6.11
CA MET A 263 31.20 -8.40 4.72
C MET A 263 31.42 -6.89 4.48
N LEU A 264 31.01 -6.01 5.40
CA LEU A 264 30.94 -4.57 5.13
C LEU A 264 32.30 -3.88 4.99
N GLY A 265 33.32 -4.36 5.73
CA GLY A 265 34.61 -3.67 5.80
C GLY A 265 34.47 -2.24 6.34
N GLU A 266 35.37 -1.34 5.94
CA GLU A 266 35.42 0.04 6.47
C GLU A 266 34.51 1.03 5.72
N HIS A 267 34.17 0.76 4.46
CA HIS A 267 33.52 1.73 3.57
C HIS A 267 32.01 1.52 3.41
N LEU A 268 31.48 0.36 3.81
CA LEU A 268 30.06 0.05 3.70
C LEU A 268 29.40 0.13 5.07
N SER A 269 28.13 0.54 5.08
CA SER A 269 27.29 0.60 6.27
C SER A 269 26.09 -0.32 6.12
N LEU A 270 25.68 -0.92 7.23
CA LEU A 270 24.36 -1.49 7.37
C LEU A 270 23.35 -0.33 7.32
N SER A 271 22.47 -0.34 6.32
CA SER A 271 21.54 0.76 6.05
C SER A 271 20.12 0.46 6.52
N ALA A 272 19.66 -0.77 6.36
CA ALA A 272 18.36 -1.20 6.87
C ALA A 272 18.32 -2.70 7.15
N ILE A 273 17.51 -3.07 8.15
CA ILE A 273 17.16 -4.45 8.49
C ILE A 273 15.65 -4.59 8.23
N ASN A 274 15.28 -5.20 7.10
CA ASN A 274 13.89 -5.22 6.59
C ASN A 274 13.16 -6.53 6.86
N GLY A 275 13.89 -7.59 7.17
CA GLY A 275 13.34 -8.86 7.60
C GLY A 275 14.46 -9.83 8.01
N PRO A 276 14.11 -11.06 8.41
CA PRO A 276 15.10 -12.07 8.83
C PRO A 276 16.12 -12.40 7.74
N GLU A 277 15.74 -12.33 6.47
CA GLU A 277 16.60 -12.64 5.32
C GLU A 277 16.68 -11.46 4.33
N LEU A 278 16.48 -10.22 4.78
CA LEU A 278 16.52 -9.06 3.90
C LEU A 278 17.19 -7.86 4.57
N THR A 279 18.39 -7.55 4.07
CA THR A 279 19.26 -6.50 4.59
C THR A 279 19.58 -5.50 3.48
N VAL A 280 19.69 -4.21 3.81
CA VAL A 280 20.15 -3.18 2.87
C VAL A 280 21.50 -2.64 3.33
N VAL A 281 22.43 -2.54 2.39
CA VAL A 281 23.78 -2.00 2.57
C VAL A 281 23.90 -0.70 1.78
N ALA A 282 24.65 0.26 2.31
CA ALA A 282 24.88 1.55 1.68
C ALA A 282 26.36 1.96 1.76
N GLY A 283 26.85 2.66 0.74
CA GLY A 283 28.22 3.18 0.71
C GLY A 283 28.63 3.72 -0.66
N PRO A 284 29.94 3.94 -0.88
CA PRO A 284 30.45 4.40 -2.16
C PRO A 284 30.08 3.45 -3.31
N PRO A 285 29.77 3.95 -4.51
CA PRO A 285 29.34 3.11 -5.65
C PRO A 285 30.27 1.94 -5.93
N GLU A 286 31.57 2.16 -5.94
CA GLU A 286 32.61 1.16 -6.20
C GLU A 286 32.67 0.07 -5.12
N ALA A 287 32.44 0.43 -3.86
CA ALA A 287 32.41 -0.52 -2.75
C ALA A 287 31.15 -1.40 -2.84
N ILE A 288 30.01 -0.81 -3.23
CA ILE A 288 28.78 -1.57 -3.49
C ILE A 288 28.94 -2.47 -4.72
N ASP A 289 29.58 -2.01 -5.79
CA ASP A 289 29.89 -2.83 -6.98
C ASP A 289 30.74 -4.06 -6.61
N ALA A 290 31.72 -3.87 -5.74
CA ALA A 290 32.56 -4.97 -5.24
C ALA A 290 31.76 -5.95 -4.38
N LEU A 291 30.92 -5.45 -3.47
CA LEU A 291 30.04 -6.29 -2.64
C LEU A 291 29.06 -7.09 -3.51
N GLU A 292 28.40 -6.44 -4.47
CA GLU A 292 27.44 -7.07 -5.38
C GLU A 292 28.09 -8.22 -6.15
N LYS A 293 29.30 -8.01 -6.69
CA LYS A 293 30.06 -9.06 -7.39
C LYS A 293 30.41 -10.24 -6.47
N ARG A 294 30.84 -9.95 -5.23
CA ARG A 294 31.19 -10.98 -4.26
C ARG A 294 29.97 -11.84 -3.89
N ILE A 295 28.85 -11.22 -3.56
CA ILE A 295 27.62 -11.94 -3.16
C ILE A 295 26.99 -12.68 -4.35
N ALA A 296 27.03 -12.09 -5.55
CA ALA A 296 26.52 -12.74 -6.75
C ALA A 296 27.31 -14.01 -7.12
N ALA A 297 28.59 -14.10 -6.74
CA ALA A 297 29.39 -15.31 -6.93
C ALA A 297 28.92 -16.48 -6.06
N GLU A 298 28.16 -16.21 -5.00
CA GLU A 298 27.57 -17.20 -4.09
C GLU A 298 26.09 -17.49 -4.44
N GLU A 299 25.64 -17.11 -5.65
CA GLU A 299 24.25 -17.25 -6.15
C GLU A 299 23.17 -16.61 -5.25
N THR A 300 23.57 -15.76 -4.32
CA THR A 300 22.66 -15.08 -3.40
C THR A 300 21.97 -13.91 -4.11
N PRO A 301 20.63 -13.80 -4.06
CA PRO A 301 19.90 -12.70 -4.69
C PRO A 301 20.27 -11.34 -4.11
N VAL A 302 20.59 -10.39 -4.99
CA VAL A 302 20.84 -8.99 -4.66
C VAL A 302 20.08 -8.07 -5.61
N ARG A 303 19.77 -6.86 -5.15
CA ARG A 303 19.05 -5.84 -5.93
C ARG A 303 19.54 -4.44 -5.58
N ARG A 304 19.92 -3.67 -6.60
CA ARG A 304 20.19 -2.23 -6.42
C ARG A 304 18.93 -1.50 -6.00
N VAL A 305 19.05 -0.69 -4.95
CA VAL A 305 18.00 0.23 -4.53
C VAL A 305 18.10 1.48 -5.38
N GLN A 306 16.98 1.95 -5.92
CA GLN A 306 16.95 3.15 -6.74
C GLN A 306 17.05 4.39 -5.85
N THR A 307 18.25 4.97 -5.80
CA THR A 307 18.57 6.14 -4.98
C THR A 307 19.72 6.91 -5.61
N THR A 308 19.87 8.17 -5.23
CA THR A 308 20.99 9.05 -5.60
C THR A 308 22.11 9.05 -4.56
N HIS A 309 21.81 8.64 -3.32
CA HIS A 309 22.70 8.72 -2.17
C HIS A 309 22.71 7.41 -1.36
N ALA A 310 23.77 7.22 -0.58
CA ALA A 310 23.90 6.13 0.39
C ALA A 310 23.24 6.53 1.73
N PHE A 311 21.91 6.49 1.79
CA PHE A 311 21.17 6.81 3.01
C PHE A 311 21.48 5.83 4.16
N HIS A 312 21.34 6.30 5.41
CA HIS A 312 21.57 5.48 6.61
C HIS A 312 22.97 4.86 6.63
N SER A 313 23.98 5.69 6.36
CA SER A 313 25.37 5.26 6.26
C SER A 313 26.33 6.30 6.82
N THR A 314 27.60 5.92 6.96
CA THR A 314 28.69 6.83 7.30
C THR A 314 28.85 7.99 6.31
N MET A 315 28.40 7.84 5.05
CA MET A 315 28.41 8.94 4.07
C MET A 315 27.46 10.08 4.42
N MET A 316 26.50 9.85 5.33
CA MET A 316 25.59 10.87 5.85
C MET A 316 26.17 11.61 7.06
N THR A 317 27.28 11.17 7.64
CA THR A 317 27.90 11.79 8.84
C THR A 317 28.13 13.30 8.72
N PRO A 318 28.54 13.86 7.56
CA PRO A 318 28.67 15.31 7.40
C PRO A 318 27.38 16.09 7.66
N MET A 319 26.22 15.42 7.65
CA MET A 319 24.93 16.03 7.94
C MET A 319 24.62 16.24 9.42
N ILE A 320 25.32 15.56 10.33
CA ILE A 320 24.96 15.57 11.76
C ILE A 320 24.98 17.01 12.31
N GLU A 321 26.06 17.77 12.07
CA GLU A 321 26.16 19.15 12.57
C GLU A 321 25.14 20.10 11.91
N PRO A 322 25.01 20.19 10.57
CA PRO A 322 24.00 21.01 9.94
C PRO A 322 22.57 20.69 10.39
N MET A 323 22.24 19.40 10.53
CA MET A 323 20.91 18.97 10.97
C MET A 323 20.66 19.32 12.44
N THR A 324 21.65 19.15 13.31
CA THR A 324 21.53 19.53 14.72
C THR A 324 21.26 21.03 14.85
N LYS A 325 21.96 21.87 14.07
CA LYS A 325 21.72 23.32 14.02
C LYS A 325 20.33 23.65 13.48
N LEU A 326 19.91 22.99 12.41
CA LEU A 326 18.58 23.17 11.82
C LEU A 326 17.47 22.83 12.83
N LEU A 327 17.61 21.70 13.53
CA LEU A 327 16.64 21.22 14.51
C LEU A 327 16.54 22.10 15.75
N ALA A 328 17.62 22.78 16.14
CA ALA A 328 17.64 23.71 17.27
C ALA A 328 16.71 24.93 17.09
N HIS A 329 16.21 25.17 15.88
CA HIS A 329 15.23 26.23 15.60
C HIS A 329 13.78 25.82 15.87
N TYR A 330 13.52 24.53 16.11
CA TYR A 330 12.17 24.02 16.31
C TYR A 330 11.97 23.59 17.77
N THR A 331 10.73 23.68 18.23
CA THR A 331 10.33 23.16 19.54
C THR A 331 9.81 21.73 19.37
N LEU A 332 10.54 20.76 19.90
CA LEU A 332 10.12 19.36 19.88
C LEU A 332 9.26 19.04 21.11
N ALA A 333 8.14 18.35 20.90
CA ALA A 333 7.24 17.94 21.97
C ALA A 333 7.19 16.41 22.13
N PRO A 334 6.83 15.89 23.33
CA PRO A 334 6.57 14.47 23.50
C PRO A 334 5.44 13.96 22.59
N PRO A 335 5.56 12.74 22.05
CA PRO A 335 4.57 12.19 21.13
C PRO A 335 3.25 11.87 21.84
N ARG A 336 2.13 12.20 21.19
CA ARG A 336 0.77 11.90 21.66
C ARG A 336 0.20 10.62 21.07
N ILE A 337 0.75 10.18 19.94
CA ILE A 337 0.44 8.90 19.30
C ILE A 337 1.72 8.07 19.32
N PRO A 338 1.71 6.83 19.84
CA PRO A 338 2.88 5.96 19.83
C PRO A 338 3.42 5.75 18.42
N TYR A 339 4.72 5.83 18.24
CA TYR A 339 5.38 5.40 17.00
C TYR A 339 6.72 4.72 17.27
N ILE A 340 7.13 3.90 16.31
CA ILE A 340 8.38 3.15 16.39
C ILE A 340 9.55 3.98 15.86
N SER A 341 10.63 4.04 16.63
CA SER A 341 11.92 4.59 16.23
C SER A 341 12.63 3.66 15.25
N ASN A 342 13.10 4.19 14.11
CA ASN A 342 13.95 3.43 13.19
C ASN A 342 15.33 3.15 13.77
N VAL A 343 15.83 4.01 14.65
CA VAL A 343 17.17 3.89 15.25
C VAL A 343 17.20 2.78 16.29
N THR A 344 16.17 2.65 17.12
CA THR A 344 16.13 1.66 18.19
C THR A 344 15.35 0.40 17.83
N GLY A 345 14.43 0.46 16.87
CA GLY A 345 13.54 -0.66 16.55
C GLY A 345 12.45 -0.89 17.60
N ALA A 346 12.25 0.07 18.51
CA ALA A 346 11.30 0.01 19.63
C ALA A 346 10.40 1.26 19.64
N PRO A 347 9.30 1.29 20.42
CA PRO A 347 8.54 2.52 20.63
C PRO A 347 9.46 3.66 21.07
N ILE A 348 9.37 4.79 20.38
CA ILE A 348 10.20 5.95 20.71
C ILE A 348 9.83 6.47 22.09
N THR A 349 10.83 6.87 22.86
CA THR A 349 10.62 7.53 24.15
C THR A 349 10.38 9.03 23.97
N ALA A 350 9.75 9.68 24.96
CA ALA A 350 9.62 11.13 24.95
C ALA A 350 10.99 11.83 24.89
N ALA A 351 12.00 11.31 25.59
CA ALA A 351 13.35 11.86 25.58
C ALA A 351 13.99 11.82 24.19
N GLU A 352 13.91 10.69 23.49
CA GLU A 352 14.40 10.55 22.11
C GLU A 352 13.62 11.45 21.14
N ALA A 353 12.28 11.48 21.24
CA ALA A 353 11.44 12.30 20.38
C ALA A 353 11.69 13.81 20.57
N THR A 354 12.15 14.24 21.74
CA THR A 354 12.48 15.64 22.03
C THR A 354 13.97 15.96 21.90
N ASP A 355 14.80 15.04 21.40
CA ASP A 355 16.24 15.24 21.22
C ASP A 355 16.58 15.59 19.76
N PRO A 356 17.07 16.80 19.46
CA PRO A 356 17.63 17.12 18.14
C PRO A 356 18.73 16.15 17.68
N GLY A 357 19.53 15.64 18.62
CA GLY A 357 20.59 14.67 18.35
C GLY A 357 20.06 13.36 17.77
N TYR A 358 18.90 12.91 18.23
CA TYR A 358 18.22 11.73 17.69
C TYR A 358 17.94 11.88 16.19
N PHE A 359 17.28 12.98 15.78
CA PHE A 359 16.93 13.22 14.37
C PHE A 359 18.15 13.47 13.48
N ALA A 360 19.21 14.10 14.03
CA ALA A 360 20.47 14.27 13.32
C ALA A 360 21.18 12.92 13.08
N ALA A 361 21.18 12.03 14.08
CA ALA A 361 21.77 10.69 13.97
C ALA A 361 20.90 9.73 13.13
N HIS A 362 19.58 9.91 13.10
CA HIS A 362 18.61 9.05 12.40
C HIS A 362 19.01 8.71 10.97
N MET A 363 19.49 9.69 10.20
CA MET A 363 19.91 9.49 8.80
C MET A 363 21.25 8.80 8.62
N CYS A 364 22.01 8.61 9.70
CA CYS A 364 23.32 7.97 9.72
C CYS A 364 23.26 6.54 10.28
N ARG A 365 22.15 6.19 10.95
CA ARG A 365 21.95 4.90 11.63
C ARG A 365 21.06 3.98 10.80
N PRO A 366 21.24 2.65 10.90
CA PRO A 366 20.41 1.71 10.16
C PRO A 366 18.93 1.86 10.51
N VAL A 367 18.05 1.69 9.51
CA VAL A 367 16.60 1.55 9.73
C VAL A 367 16.29 0.15 10.24
N ARG A 368 15.93 0.02 11.51
CA ARG A 368 15.59 -1.27 12.17
C ARG A 368 14.11 -1.63 11.99
N PHE A 369 13.64 -1.66 10.74
CA PHE A 369 12.21 -1.86 10.42
C PHE A 369 11.67 -3.22 10.85
N ALA A 370 12.44 -4.30 10.64
CA ALA A 370 12.05 -5.66 11.02
C ALA A 370 11.81 -5.79 12.53
N GLU A 371 12.65 -5.14 13.34
CA GLU A 371 12.51 -5.12 14.79
C GLU A 371 11.31 -4.27 15.22
N GLY A 372 11.11 -3.14 14.53
CA GLY A 372 9.93 -2.31 14.71
C GLY A 372 8.61 -3.03 14.45
N LEU A 373 8.53 -3.80 13.36
CA LEU A 373 7.42 -4.69 13.08
C LEU A 373 7.26 -5.75 14.17
N ALA A 374 8.36 -6.36 14.64
CA ALA A 374 8.33 -7.34 15.71
C ALA A 374 7.74 -6.77 17.01
N ALA A 375 8.05 -5.52 17.34
CA ALA A 375 7.52 -4.81 18.50
C ALA A 375 6.00 -4.56 18.37
N LEU A 376 5.55 -4.10 17.19
CA LEU A 376 4.12 -3.87 16.92
C LEU A 376 3.31 -5.17 16.90
N MET A 377 3.90 -6.26 16.41
CA MET A 377 3.26 -7.58 16.32
C MET A 377 3.12 -8.29 17.67
N GLN A 378 3.68 -7.75 18.77
CA GLN A 378 3.41 -8.26 20.11
C GLN A 378 1.95 -8.03 20.53
N ASP A 379 1.29 -7.01 19.96
CA ASP A 379 -0.15 -6.80 20.14
C ASP A 379 -0.93 -7.47 19.01
N PRO A 380 -1.67 -8.57 19.27
CA PRO A 380 -2.45 -9.28 18.26
C PRO A 380 -3.66 -8.49 17.75
N GLN A 381 -4.01 -7.36 18.37
CA GLN A 381 -5.11 -6.49 17.93
C GLN A 381 -4.68 -5.54 16.81
N ASN A 382 -3.39 -5.43 16.52
CA ASN A 382 -2.88 -4.54 15.48
C ASN A 382 -3.18 -5.05 14.07
N LEU A 383 -3.75 -4.17 13.24
CA LEU A 383 -3.85 -4.30 11.80
C LEU A 383 -3.01 -3.22 11.12
N TYR A 384 -2.39 -3.54 10.00
CA TYR A 384 -1.36 -2.69 9.40
C TYR A 384 -1.89 -2.05 8.11
N VAL A 385 -1.64 -0.75 7.95
CA VAL A 385 -2.08 0.03 6.80
C VAL A 385 -0.89 0.80 6.25
N GLU A 386 -0.41 0.44 5.06
CA GLU A 386 0.58 1.24 4.34
C GLU A 386 -0.10 2.52 3.80
N ALA A 387 0.34 3.66 4.31
CA ALA A 387 -0.22 4.98 4.05
C ALA A 387 0.76 5.81 3.22
N GLY A 388 0.96 5.40 1.96
CA GLY A 388 1.85 6.06 1.01
C GLY A 388 1.88 5.33 -0.34
N PRO A 389 2.67 5.81 -1.30
CA PRO A 389 2.90 5.09 -2.55
C PRO A 389 3.58 3.74 -2.32
N GLY A 390 3.13 2.73 -3.06
CA GLY A 390 3.82 1.44 -3.14
C GLY A 390 3.17 0.31 -2.37
N GLN A 391 3.93 -0.78 -2.27
CA GLN A 391 3.52 -2.01 -1.58
C GLN A 391 4.66 -2.64 -0.78
N THR A 392 5.77 -1.90 -0.65
CA THR A 392 7.00 -2.42 -0.08
C THR A 392 6.82 -2.74 1.39
N LEU A 393 6.27 -1.83 2.20
CA LEU A 393 6.09 -2.09 3.63
C LEU A 393 5.04 -3.16 3.87
N SER A 394 3.97 -3.20 3.07
CA SER A 394 2.97 -4.26 3.14
C SER A 394 3.58 -5.63 2.88
N SER A 395 4.43 -5.74 1.85
CA SER A 395 5.14 -6.98 1.51
C SER A 395 6.07 -7.44 2.64
N LEU A 396 6.82 -6.50 3.25
CA LEU A 396 7.69 -6.79 4.38
C LEU A 396 6.90 -7.25 5.61
N ALA A 397 5.79 -6.56 5.91
CA ALA A 397 4.91 -6.90 7.02
C ALA A 397 4.24 -8.26 6.82
N LEU A 398 3.87 -8.65 5.60
CA LEU A 398 3.31 -9.98 5.30
C LEU A 398 4.37 -11.08 5.35
N ALA A 399 5.58 -10.83 4.82
CA ALA A 399 6.69 -11.78 4.83
C ALA A 399 7.30 -12.02 6.21
N TYR A 400 7.07 -11.13 7.19
CA TYR A 400 7.61 -11.30 8.54
C TYR A 400 7.08 -12.59 9.20
N PRO A 401 7.91 -13.46 9.79
CA PRO A 401 7.48 -14.74 10.33
C PRO A 401 6.31 -14.61 11.31
N ARG A 402 5.34 -15.53 11.22
CA ARG A 402 4.24 -15.65 12.18
C ARG A 402 4.64 -16.59 13.31
N SER A 403 4.31 -16.23 14.54
CA SER A 403 4.46 -17.12 15.70
C SER A 403 3.22 -17.99 15.85
N GLY A 404 3.37 -19.31 15.69
CA GLY A 404 2.37 -20.33 16.06
C GLY A 404 0.93 -20.01 15.61
N ALA A 405 0.00 -20.11 16.56
CA ALA A 405 -1.44 -19.94 16.36
C ALA A 405 -1.93 -18.46 16.33
N ALA A 406 -1.05 -17.50 16.00
CA ALA A 406 -1.44 -16.10 15.91
C ALA A 406 -2.56 -15.90 14.88
N PRO A 407 -3.53 -15.00 15.14
CA PRO A 407 -4.62 -14.71 14.20
C PRO A 407 -4.08 -14.21 12.85
N GLU A 408 -4.90 -14.33 11.81
CA GLU A 408 -4.56 -13.84 10.48
C GLU A 408 -4.12 -12.37 10.50
N ARG A 409 -2.95 -12.11 9.93
CA ARG A 409 -2.36 -10.78 9.86
C ARG A 409 -3.05 -10.01 8.74
N VAL A 410 -3.75 -8.94 9.10
CA VAL A 410 -4.36 -8.03 8.12
C VAL A 410 -3.37 -6.90 7.81
N VAL A 411 -2.95 -6.83 6.55
CA VAL A 411 -2.07 -5.78 6.02
C VAL A 411 -2.73 -5.20 4.77
N LEU A 412 -2.92 -3.88 4.74
CA LEU A 412 -3.69 -3.20 3.71
C LEU A 412 -2.91 -2.05 3.10
N GLN A 413 -3.18 -1.75 1.84
CA GLN A 413 -2.65 -0.60 1.12
C GLN A 413 -3.70 0.51 1.06
N SER A 414 -3.28 1.76 1.24
CA SER A 414 -4.17 2.93 1.13
C SER A 414 -4.15 3.59 -0.24
N MET A 415 -3.16 3.23 -1.07
CA MET A 415 -2.93 3.81 -2.38
C MET A 415 -2.48 2.72 -3.35
N ARG A 416 -2.84 2.89 -4.62
CA ARG A 416 -2.51 1.93 -5.65
C ARG A 416 -1.01 1.95 -6.00
N HIS A 417 -0.53 0.85 -6.57
CA HIS A 417 0.78 0.81 -7.21
C HIS A 417 0.75 1.54 -8.56
N VAL A 418 1.89 2.01 -9.08
CA VAL A 418 1.98 2.76 -10.35
C VAL A 418 1.38 2.02 -11.57
N TYR A 419 1.36 0.69 -11.53
CA TYR A 419 0.83 -0.20 -12.58
C TYR A 419 -0.60 -0.67 -12.34
N ASP A 420 -1.18 -0.32 -11.19
CA ASP A 420 -2.57 -0.64 -10.89
C ASP A 420 -3.50 0.39 -11.54
N ALA A 421 -4.52 -0.09 -12.23
CA ALA A 421 -5.50 0.71 -12.96
C ALA A 421 -6.74 1.06 -12.11
N GLN A 422 -6.84 0.56 -10.88
CA GLN A 422 -7.92 0.91 -9.96
C GLN A 422 -7.93 2.41 -9.64
N ALA A 423 -9.12 2.96 -9.40
CA ALA A 423 -9.26 4.35 -8.97
C ALA A 423 -8.73 4.53 -7.53
N ASP A 424 -7.96 5.59 -7.26
CA ASP A 424 -7.34 5.79 -5.94
C ASP A 424 -8.36 5.78 -4.80
N ARG A 425 -9.53 6.41 -4.99
CA ARG A 425 -10.63 6.43 -4.02
C ARG A 425 -11.19 5.03 -3.73
N ALA A 426 -11.28 4.18 -4.75
CA ALA A 426 -11.75 2.81 -4.60
C ALA A 426 -10.79 2.00 -3.73
N VAL A 427 -9.48 2.17 -3.92
CA VAL A 427 -8.45 1.50 -3.10
C VAL A 427 -8.57 1.93 -1.64
N LEU A 428 -8.66 3.24 -1.38
CA LEU A 428 -8.83 3.78 -0.02
C LEU A 428 -10.10 3.23 0.66
N PHE A 429 -11.25 3.27 -0.04
CA PHE A 429 -12.52 2.80 0.53
C PHE A 429 -12.58 1.29 0.71
N ARG A 430 -11.97 0.51 -0.20
CA ARG A 430 -11.85 -0.94 -0.03
C ARG A 430 -11.04 -1.28 1.22
N ALA A 431 -9.92 -0.58 1.45
CA ALA A 431 -9.13 -0.72 2.66
C ALA A 431 -9.95 -0.36 3.92
N LEU A 432 -10.73 0.74 3.89
CA LEU A 432 -11.59 1.14 5.01
C LEU A 432 -12.65 0.08 5.33
N GLY A 433 -13.31 -0.46 4.30
CA GLY A 433 -14.28 -1.53 4.45
C GLY A 433 -13.68 -2.77 5.09
N ARG A 434 -12.46 -3.15 4.68
CA ARG A 434 -11.71 -4.26 5.28
C ARG A 434 -11.33 -4.03 6.73
N LEU A 435 -10.80 -2.86 7.07
CA LEU A 435 -10.49 -2.50 8.46
C LEU A 435 -11.73 -2.61 9.33
N TRP A 436 -12.85 -2.07 8.85
CA TRP A 436 -14.07 -2.04 9.61
C TRP A 436 -14.68 -3.45 9.81
N VAL A 437 -14.73 -4.32 8.79
CA VAL A 437 -15.17 -5.73 8.99
C VAL A 437 -14.18 -6.54 9.82
N ALA A 438 -12.90 -6.15 9.87
CA ALA A 438 -11.88 -6.78 10.70
C ALA A 438 -11.89 -6.32 12.17
N GLY A 439 -12.78 -5.39 12.55
CA GLY A 439 -12.97 -4.98 13.94
C GLY A 439 -12.37 -3.63 14.31
N VAL A 440 -11.81 -2.88 13.35
CA VAL A 440 -11.32 -1.53 13.64
C VAL A 440 -12.48 -0.60 13.97
N VAL A 441 -12.28 0.20 15.01
CA VAL A 441 -13.27 1.19 15.47
C VAL A 441 -13.14 2.45 14.63
N LEU A 442 -14.26 2.88 14.05
CA LEU A 442 -14.38 4.15 13.35
C LEU A 442 -15.12 5.17 14.21
N ASP A 443 -14.69 6.42 14.15
CA ASP A 443 -15.39 7.54 14.74
C ASP A 443 -16.69 7.80 13.99
N ARG A 444 -17.81 7.49 14.65
CA ARG A 444 -19.16 7.58 14.09
C ARG A 444 -19.56 8.99 13.70
N GLU A 445 -19.10 9.99 14.44
CA GLU A 445 -19.46 11.39 14.18
C GLU A 445 -18.90 11.86 12.83
N ARG A 446 -17.92 11.15 12.29
CA ARG A 446 -17.30 11.41 10.98
C ARG A 446 -17.94 10.63 9.83
N LEU A 447 -18.85 9.70 10.13
CA LEU A 447 -19.52 8.87 9.13
C LEU A 447 -20.96 9.36 8.94
N PRO A 448 -21.33 9.90 7.76
CA PRO A 448 -22.70 10.30 7.53
C PRO A 448 -23.63 9.08 7.52
N PRO A 449 -24.89 9.23 7.96
CA PRO A 449 -25.84 8.12 7.93
C PRO A 449 -26.18 7.74 6.48
N LEU A 450 -26.28 6.44 6.20
CA LEU A 450 -26.94 5.95 5.00
C LEU A 450 -28.43 6.29 5.09
N PRO A 451 -29.07 6.75 4.00
CA PRO A 451 -30.50 7.02 3.96
C PRO A 451 -31.31 5.70 3.90
N LEU A 452 -31.02 4.76 4.78
CA LEU A 452 -31.80 3.54 4.92
C LEU A 452 -32.92 3.77 5.94
N ARG A 453 -34.17 3.73 5.48
CA ARG A 453 -35.31 3.49 6.38
C ARG A 453 -35.60 2.01 6.38
N LEU A 454 -35.34 1.34 7.51
CA LEU A 454 -35.87 0.00 7.74
C LEU A 454 -37.37 0.13 8.01
N GLU A 455 -38.20 -0.07 7.00
CA GLU A 455 -39.59 -0.43 7.24
C GLU A 455 -39.63 -1.88 7.74
N PRO A 456 -40.38 -2.20 8.81
CA PRO A 456 -40.53 -3.57 9.27
C PRO A 456 -41.38 -4.36 8.27
N GLU A 457 -40.75 -5.11 7.36
CA GLU A 457 -41.48 -5.91 6.38
C GLU A 457 -41.56 -7.41 6.75
N ALA A 458 -42.72 -7.99 6.44
CA ALA A 458 -43.12 -9.36 6.73
C ALA A 458 -42.22 -10.42 6.08
N ALA A 459 -42.17 -11.60 6.71
CA ALA A 459 -41.29 -12.71 6.34
C ALA A 459 -41.44 -13.16 4.87
N PRO A 460 -40.34 -13.38 4.13
CA PRO A 460 -40.40 -13.86 2.75
C PRO A 460 -40.56 -15.39 2.68
N ALA A 461 -41.31 -15.84 1.67
CA ALA A 461 -41.44 -17.25 1.26
C ALA A 461 -40.18 -17.75 0.51
N PRO A 462 -39.86 -19.07 0.55
CA PRO A 462 -38.62 -19.59 -0.01
C PRO A 462 -38.63 -19.64 -1.55
N ALA A 463 -37.54 -19.18 -2.17
CA ALA A 463 -37.33 -19.25 -3.62
C ALA A 463 -36.53 -20.50 -4.03
N ALA A 464 -36.94 -21.10 -5.15
CA ALA A 464 -36.38 -22.30 -5.76
C ALA A 464 -35.04 -22.05 -6.48
N SER A 465 -34.15 -23.05 -6.42
CA SER A 465 -32.84 -23.07 -7.06
C SER A 465 -32.92 -23.36 -8.56
N ALA A 466 -32.18 -22.60 -9.37
CA ALA A 466 -31.88 -22.94 -10.76
C ALA A 466 -30.38 -23.26 -10.91
N ARG A 467 -30.06 -24.37 -11.59
CA ARG A 467 -28.69 -24.79 -11.98
C ARG A 467 -28.31 -24.20 -13.34
N PRO A 468 -27.04 -23.86 -13.61
CA PRO A 468 -26.54 -23.64 -14.96
C PRO A 468 -25.78 -24.85 -15.53
N ALA A 469 -25.63 -24.81 -16.85
CA ALA A 469 -25.22 -25.88 -17.77
C ALA A 469 -23.79 -26.42 -17.58
N GLU A 470 -23.68 -27.74 -17.76
CA GLU A 470 -22.47 -28.58 -17.60
C GLU A 470 -21.73 -28.71 -18.96
N SER A 471 -20.61 -27.99 -19.11
CA SER A 471 -19.40 -28.45 -19.83
C SER A 471 -18.23 -27.45 -19.75
N GLY A 472 -18.51 -26.14 -19.69
CA GLY A 472 -17.49 -25.09 -19.47
C GLY A 472 -17.09 -24.90 -17.99
N ALA A 473 -18.01 -25.20 -17.07
CA ALA A 473 -17.81 -25.04 -15.63
C ALA A 473 -16.74 -25.97 -15.05
N ASP A 474 -16.54 -27.14 -15.65
CA ASP A 474 -15.61 -28.17 -15.15
C ASP A 474 -14.15 -27.80 -15.42
N ARG A 475 -13.89 -27.12 -16.56
CA ARG A 475 -12.55 -26.60 -16.90
C ARG A 475 -12.17 -25.40 -16.03
N ALA A 476 -13.06 -24.42 -15.88
CA ALA A 476 -12.81 -23.26 -15.03
C ALA A 476 -12.57 -23.68 -13.56
N ALA A 477 -13.36 -24.64 -13.06
CA ALA A 477 -13.16 -25.22 -11.74
C ALA A 477 -11.82 -25.99 -11.62
N GLN A 478 -11.32 -26.60 -12.70
CA GLN A 478 -10.02 -27.28 -12.71
C GLN A 478 -8.85 -26.30 -12.69
N THR A 479 -8.89 -25.26 -13.55
CA THR A 479 -7.85 -24.22 -13.61
C THR A 479 -7.77 -23.46 -12.28
N GLU A 480 -8.92 -23.11 -11.68
CA GLU A 480 -8.97 -22.50 -10.34
C GLU A 480 -8.28 -23.39 -9.28
N ARG A 481 -8.59 -24.70 -9.23
CA ARG A 481 -7.98 -25.64 -8.25
C ARG A 481 -6.47 -25.78 -8.41
N GLU A 482 -5.98 -25.92 -9.64
CA GLU A 482 -4.54 -26.06 -9.90
C GLU A 482 -3.78 -24.76 -9.60
N LEU A 483 -4.38 -23.62 -9.94
CA LEU A 483 -3.82 -22.30 -9.63
C LEU A 483 -3.79 -22.06 -8.12
N ALA A 484 -4.82 -22.45 -7.37
CA ALA A 484 -4.89 -22.36 -5.91
C ALA A 484 -3.71 -23.10 -5.26
N ALA A 485 -3.41 -24.31 -5.74
CA ALA A 485 -2.29 -25.09 -5.23
C ALA A 485 -0.92 -24.45 -5.52
N LEU A 486 -0.79 -23.71 -6.63
CA LEU A 486 0.43 -22.94 -6.92
C LEU A 486 0.58 -21.73 -5.99
N TRP A 487 -0.53 -21.03 -5.72
CA TRP A 487 -0.58 -19.88 -4.81
C TRP A 487 -0.26 -20.30 -3.38
N ALA A 488 -0.94 -21.32 -2.85
CA ALA A 488 -0.72 -21.85 -1.51
C ALA A 488 0.77 -22.16 -1.26
N LYS A 489 1.44 -22.80 -2.22
CA LYS A 489 2.88 -23.11 -2.14
C LYS A 489 3.80 -21.90 -2.23
N LEU A 490 3.42 -20.84 -2.94
CA LEU A 490 4.25 -19.66 -3.14
C LEU A 490 4.11 -18.63 -2.03
N LEU A 491 2.90 -18.53 -1.48
CA LEU A 491 2.51 -17.56 -0.47
C LEU A 491 2.54 -18.16 0.94
N SER A 492 2.84 -19.46 1.07
CA SER A 492 2.80 -20.20 2.33
C SER A 492 1.45 -20.05 3.04
N ALA A 493 0.37 -20.13 2.26
CA ALA A 493 -1.02 -20.05 2.73
C ALA A 493 -1.65 -21.45 2.76
N ASP A 494 -2.46 -21.71 3.79
CA ASP A 494 -3.06 -23.03 4.04
C ASP A 494 -4.19 -23.37 3.04
N GLU A 495 -5.05 -22.38 2.74
CA GLU A 495 -6.12 -22.47 1.74
C GLU A 495 -6.16 -21.19 0.91
N ILE A 496 -6.58 -21.31 -0.35
CA ILE A 496 -6.77 -20.17 -1.27
C ILE A 496 -8.19 -20.24 -1.83
N GLY A 497 -8.99 -19.23 -1.53
CA GLY A 497 -10.33 -19.05 -2.06
C GLY A 497 -10.34 -18.52 -3.49
N PRO A 498 -11.43 -18.75 -4.26
CA PRO A 498 -11.55 -18.28 -5.64
C PRO A 498 -11.49 -16.76 -5.79
N ASN A 499 -11.82 -16.01 -4.73
CA ASN A 499 -11.84 -14.56 -4.75
C ASN A 499 -10.63 -13.93 -4.03
N ASP A 500 -9.68 -14.75 -3.57
CA ASP A 500 -8.51 -14.23 -2.87
C ASP A 500 -7.61 -13.45 -3.83
N HIS A 501 -7.13 -12.30 -3.37
CA HIS A 501 -6.29 -11.40 -4.15
C HIS A 501 -4.81 -11.67 -3.89
N PHE A 502 -4.05 -11.92 -4.97
CA PHE A 502 -2.67 -12.39 -4.90
C PHE A 502 -1.76 -11.52 -4.03
N PHE A 503 -1.87 -10.19 -4.18
CA PHE A 503 -1.00 -9.24 -3.46
C PHE A 503 -1.41 -9.04 -2.00
N GLU A 504 -2.66 -9.33 -1.64
CA GLU A 504 -3.13 -9.23 -0.26
C GLU A 504 -2.65 -10.41 0.57
N LEU A 505 -2.47 -11.55 -0.08
CA LEU A 505 -1.89 -12.76 0.50
C LEU A 505 -0.35 -12.75 0.56
N GLY A 506 0.30 -11.60 0.32
CA GLY A 506 1.76 -11.46 0.40
C GLY A 506 2.49 -11.61 -0.94
N GLY A 507 1.77 -11.66 -2.05
CA GLY A 507 2.34 -11.57 -3.39
C GLY A 507 3.08 -10.25 -3.60
N ASN A 508 4.22 -10.30 -4.30
CA ASN A 508 4.99 -9.12 -4.73
C ASN A 508 5.60 -9.38 -6.10
N SER A 509 6.34 -8.43 -6.68
CA SER A 509 6.92 -8.57 -8.03
C SER A 509 7.81 -9.81 -8.20
N LEU A 510 8.54 -10.22 -7.15
CA LEU A 510 9.38 -11.43 -7.18
C LEU A 510 8.52 -12.70 -7.14
N VAL A 511 7.51 -12.76 -6.26
CA VAL A 511 6.60 -13.91 -6.15
C VAL A 511 5.71 -14.02 -7.39
N ALA A 512 5.22 -12.91 -7.94
CA ALA A 512 4.45 -12.86 -9.19
C ALA A 512 5.25 -13.42 -10.37
N THR A 513 6.55 -13.13 -10.43
CA THR A 513 7.44 -13.70 -11.46
C THR A 513 7.56 -15.21 -11.29
N ARG A 514 7.75 -15.69 -10.05
CA ARG A 514 7.80 -17.14 -9.75
C ARG A 514 6.47 -17.83 -10.06
N LEU A 515 5.35 -17.19 -9.74
CA LEU A 515 3.99 -17.66 -10.05
C LEU A 515 3.82 -17.80 -11.57
N ARG A 516 4.14 -16.76 -12.35
CA ARG A 516 4.10 -16.82 -13.81
C ARG A 516 4.91 -17.98 -14.35
N THR A 517 6.17 -18.15 -13.92
CA THR A 517 7.01 -19.26 -14.39
C THR A 517 6.35 -20.63 -14.14
N ARG A 518 5.69 -20.79 -13.00
CA ARG A 518 4.94 -22.02 -12.69
C ARG A 518 3.68 -22.14 -13.54
N ILE A 519 2.91 -21.07 -13.74
CA ILE A 519 1.72 -21.06 -14.61
C ILE A 519 2.08 -21.44 -16.05
N VAL A 520 3.11 -20.82 -16.63
CA VAL A 520 3.59 -21.12 -17.99
C VAL A 520 3.97 -22.59 -18.12
N LYS A 521 4.59 -23.17 -17.08
CA LYS A 521 4.98 -24.57 -17.05
C LYS A 521 3.78 -25.52 -16.88
N THR A 522 2.85 -25.19 -15.99
CA THR A 522 1.69 -26.03 -15.64
C THR A 522 0.63 -26.02 -16.74
N PHE A 523 0.21 -24.83 -17.17
CA PHE A 523 -0.92 -24.65 -18.08
C PHE A 523 -0.50 -24.50 -19.55
N ARG A 524 0.82 -24.44 -19.84
CA ARG A 524 1.38 -24.27 -21.19
C ARG A 524 0.85 -23.03 -21.93
N VAL A 525 0.53 -21.97 -21.20
CA VAL A 525 0.13 -20.66 -21.75
C VAL A 525 1.23 -19.63 -21.58
N ASP A 526 1.35 -18.69 -22.51
CA ASP A 526 2.16 -17.49 -22.29
C ASP A 526 1.34 -16.41 -21.58
N LEU A 527 1.19 -16.56 -20.26
CA LEU A 527 0.54 -15.55 -19.43
C LEU A 527 1.48 -14.34 -19.26
N PRO A 528 1.13 -13.13 -19.73
CA PRO A 528 1.95 -11.94 -19.49
C PRO A 528 1.93 -11.58 -18.01
N LEU A 529 3.06 -11.07 -17.47
CA LEU A 529 3.13 -10.74 -16.04
C LEU A 529 2.12 -9.65 -15.63
N THR A 530 1.76 -8.75 -16.54
CA THR A 530 0.72 -7.74 -16.32
C THR A 530 -0.64 -8.36 -16.01
N ALA A 531 -0.93 -9.57 -16.50
CA ALA A 531 -2.16 -10.27 -16.17
C ALA A 531 -2.28 -10.55 -14.67
N VAL A 532 -1.16 -10.73 -13.96
CA VAL A 532 -1.17 -10.91 -12.50
C VAL A 532 -1.66 -9.65 -11.78
N TYR A 533 -1.43 -8.47 -12.36
CA TYR A 533 -1.87 -7.18 -11.81
C TYR A 533 -3.26 -6.77 -12.31
N GLN A 534 -3.62 -7.15 -13.54
CA GLN A 534 -4.91 -6.82 -14.16
C GLN A 534 -6.04 -7.77 -13.73
N ALA A 535 -5.69 -9.01 -13.42
CA ALA A 535 -6.57 -10.06 -12.92
C ALA A 535 -5.99 -10.65 -11.64
N PRO A 536 -5.94 -9.87 -10.54
CA PRO A 536 -5.18 -10.23 -9.36
C PRO A 536 -5.89 -11.21 -8.43
N THR A 537 -7.17 -11.54 -8.65
CA THR A 537 -7.86 -12.60 -7.90
C THR A 537 -7.64 -13.99 -8.52
N LEU A 538 -7.74 -15.05 -7.71
CA LEU A 538 -7.55 -16.42 -8.20
C LEU A 538 -8.46 -16.73 -9.39
N ARG A 539 -9.75 -16.38 -9.29
CA ARG A 539 -10.76 -16.60 -10.33
C ARG A 539 -10.50 -15.80 -11.59
N GLU A 540 -10.24 -14.50 -11.48
CA GLU A 540 -9.96 -13.67 -12.67
C GLU A 540 -8.72 -14.16 -13.41
N MET A 541 -7.70 -14.59 -12.66
CA MET A 541 -6.47 -15.14 -13.22
C MET A 541 -6.71 -16.50 -13.87
N ALA A 542 -7.50 -17.37 -13.26
CA ALA A 542 -7.92 -18.65 -13.85
C ALA A 542 -8.69 -18.44 -15.16
N LEU A 543 -9.65 -17.51 -15.18
CA LEU A 543 -10.38 -17.13 -16.39
C LEU A 543 -9.45 -16.56 -17.48
N THR A 544 -8.43 -15.78 -17.08
CA THR A 544 -7.43 -15.27 -18.02
C THR A 544 -6.58 -16.40 -18.60
N ILE A 545 -6.20 -17.39 -17.79
CA ILE A 545 -5.48 -18.59 -18.23
C ILE A 545 -6.36 -19.40 -19.20
N ASP A 546 -7.63 -19.66 -18.86
CA ASP A 546 -8.55 -20.40 -19.71
C ASP A 546 -8.74 -19.72 -21.07
N ALA A 547 -8.91 -18.40 -21.09
CA ALA A 547 -9.00 -17.61 -22.33
C ALA A 547 -7.73 -17.71 -23.19
N LEU A 548 -6.55 -17.87 -22.58
CA LEU A 548 -5.29 -18.09 -23.30
C LEU A 548 -5.16 -19.52 -23.82
N ILE A 549 -5.63 -20.52 -23.06
CA ILE A 549 -5.68 -21.92 -23.50
C ILE A 549 -6.57 -22.04 -24.75
N GLU A 550 -7.74 -21.41 -24.73
CA GLU A 550 -8.69 -21.45 -25.86
C GLU A 550 -8.12 -20.78 -27.13
N ARG A 551 -7.42 -19.66 -26.96
CA ARG A 551 -6.73 -18.98 -28.08
C ARG A 551 -5.56 -19.79 -28.63
N GLY A 552 -4.82 -20.51 -27.78
CA GLY A 552 -3.72 -21.38 -28.19
C GLY A 552 -4.16 -22.71 -28.82
N GLY A 553 -5.35 -23.21 -28.47
CA GLY A 553 -5.95 -24.42 -29.07
C GLY A 553 -6.65 -24.19 -30.41
N SER A 554 -6.78 -22.93 -30.83
CA SER A 554 -7.42 -22.53 -32.09
C SER A 554 -6.43 -22.44 -33.28
N GLU A 555 -5.12 -22.58 -33.02
CA GLU A 555 -4.06 -22.64 -34.03
C GLU A 555 -3.33 -24.00 -33.94
N GLU A 556 -3.92 -25.07 -34.50
CA GLU A 556 -3.18 -26.15 -35.19
C GLU A 556 -4.15 -27.19 -35.79
N PRO A 557 -3.98 -27.60 -37.06
CA PRO A 557 -3.53 -26.86 -38.25
C PRO A 557 -4.67 -26.57 -39.25
#